data_AF-A0A7W7KEF2-F1
#
_entry.id   AF-A0A7W7KEF2-F1
#
_cell.length_a   1.000
_cell.length_b   1.000
_cell.length_c   1.000
_cell.angle_alpha   90.00
_cell.angle_beta   90.00
_cell.angle_gamma   90.00
#
_symmetry.space_group_name_H-M   'P 1'
#
loop_
_entity.id
_entity.type
_entity.pdbx_description
1 polymer ?
#
loop_
_entity_poly.entity_id
_entity_poly.type
_entity_poly.pdbx_seq_one_letter_code
_entity_poly.pdbx_strand_id
1 'polypeptide(L)'
;MVWDIVGFDYDNLTLKLRNKKGDGAFKYPWSKPARENQKWSEDKAETINVPDGDLLQKLRVRAHAHAVSHLSKLARSALSGKSATTAAQMVNESLKFALKRYESKRLTAAEFVPMLRSVALVVEIPEGFWNRLKQTVNDAQLERLRQTMEAVGVLRLNASPSALAEVADYLGREAWFANNFQLIQSAAEQLQFIHKGDAFGPLSTRASRMLQHMEIEKDRESLKPWQRAAPSRQKTIRVGPSGSKAIQDKPAESSAAEGSGDA
;
A
#
# COMPACT_ATOMS: atom_id res chain seq x y z
N MET A 1 -16.54 -0.59 25.99
CA MET A 1 -17.19 0.48 25.22
C MET A 1 -17.22 0.06 23.76
N VAL A 2 -18.06 0.70 22.94
CA VAL A 2 -18.23 0.39 21.51
C VAL A 2 -17.89 1.64 20.71
N TRP A 3 -17.15 1.47 19.62
CA TRP A 3 -16.65 2.53 18.74
C TRP A 3 -16.93 2.23 17.28
N ASP A 4 -17.20 3.28 16.53
CA ASP A 4 -17.15 3.26 15.08
C ASP A 4 -15.74 3.70 14.64
N ILE A 5 -15.10 2.93 13.77
CA ILE A 5 -13.84 3.30 13.13
C ILE A 5 -14.18 4.18 11.94
N VAL A 6 -13.73 5.43 11.97
CA VAL A 6 -13.96 6.42 10.91
C VAL A 6 -12.74 6.60 10.00
N GLY A 7 -11.60 6.02 10.37
CA GLY A 7 -10.43 5.98 9.51
C GLY A 7 -9.18 5.45 10.19
N PHE A 8 -8.12 5.39 9.40
CA PHE A 8 -6.81 4.92 9.82
C PHE A 8 -5.72 5.87 9.35
N ASP A 9 -4.85 6.26 10.27
CA ASP A 9 -3.64 7.00 9.97
C ASP A 9 -2.44 6.06 10.09
N TYR A 10 -1.88 5.70 8.93
CA TYR A 10 -0.74 4.79 8.86
C TYR A 10 0.54 5.42 9.40
N ASP A 11 0.71 6.74 9.28
CA ASP A 11 1.92 7.43 9.70
C ASP A 11 2.03 7.53 11.21
N ASN A 12 0.89 7.58 11.90
CA ASN A 12 0.85 7.58 13.36
C ASN A 12 0.35 6.26 13.96
N LEU A 13 0.13 5.22 13.14
CA LEU A 13 -0.47 3.93 13.55
C LEU A 13 -1.68 4.12 14.47
N THR A 14 -2.61 4.96 14.00
CA THR A 14 -3.73 5.47 14.80
C THR A 14 -5.05 5.07 14.15
N LEU A 15 -5.95 4.47 14.92
CA LEU A 15 -7.37 4.40 14.57
C LEU A 15 -8.06 5.71 14.96
N LYS A 16 -8.80 6.29 14.03
CA LYS A 16 -9.72 7.39 14.29
C LYS A 16 -11.08 6.78 14.63
N LEU A 17 -11.62 7.17 15.78
CA LEU A 17 -12.80 6.53 16.37
C LEU A 17 -13.90 7.56 16.63
N ARG A 18 -15.14 7.09 16.61
CA ARG A 18 -16.34 7.87 16.95
C ARG A 18 -17.28 7.03 17.80
N ASN A 19 -17.94 7.64 18.78
CA ASN A 19 -19.08 7.03 19.46
C ASN A 19 -20.09 8.09 19.94
N LYS A 20 -21.14 7.67 20.65
CA LYS A 20 -22.18 8.57 21.18
C LYS A 20 -21.65 9.68 22.11
N LYS A 21 -20.45 9.52 22.67
CA LYS A 21 -19.81 10.47 23.59
C LYS A 21 -18.80 11.41 22.90
N GLY A 22 -18.61 11.27 21.59
CA GLY A 22 -17.72 12.10 20.78
C GLY A 22 -16.67 11.30 20.02
N ASP A 23 -15.70 12.03 19.50
CA ASP A 23 -14.58 11.50 18.72
C ASP A 23 -13.41 11.10 19.63
N GLY A 24 -12.60 10.17 19.14
CA GLY A 24 -11.43 9.66 19.85
C GLY A 24 -10.39 9.06 18.93
N ALA A 25 -9.30 8.62 19.53
CA ALA A 25 -8.21 7.95 18.85
C ALA A 25 -7.73 6.75 19.66
N PHE A 26 -7.30 5.71 18.96
CA PHE A 26 -6.63 4.56 19.56
C PHE A 26 -5.29 4.34 18.87
N LYS A 27 -4.22 4.31 19.67
CA LYS A 27 -2.82 4.20 19.23
C LYS A 27 -2.11 3.19 20.13
N TYR A 28 -1.14 2.46 19.62
CA TYR A 28 -0.24 1.71 20.48
C TYR A 28 0.76 2.66 21.16
N PRO A 29 1.15 2.46 22.44
CA PRO A 29 0.76 1.38 23.37
C PRO A 29 -0.41 1.72 24.30
N TRP A 30 -1.37 2.53 23.87
CA TRP A 30 -2.49 2.91 24.74
C TRP A 30 -3.35 1.71 25.12
N SER A 31 -3.67 1.60 26.40
CA SER A 31 -4.54 0.53 26.92
C SER A 31 -6.02 0.76 26.60
N LYS A 32 -6.42 2.01 26.33
CA LYS A 32 -7.78 2.42 25.99
C LYS A 32 -7.76 3.60 25.00
N PRO A 33 -8.83 3.78 24.20
CA PRO A 33 -8.98 4.96 23.38
C PRO A 33 -8.97 6.25 24.21
N ALA A 34 -8.27 7.26 23.71
CA ALA A 34 -8.34 8.61 24.26
C ALA A 34 -9.38 9.43 23.49
N ARG A 35 -10.12 10.29 24.18
CA ARG A 35 -10.98 11.26 23.50
C ARG A 35 -10.13 12.35 22.89
N GLU A 36 -10.53 12.82 21.72
CA GLU A 36 -9.92 13.98 21.10
C GLU A 36 -10.95 15.10 21.01
N ASN A 37 -10.50 16.33 21.23
CA ASN A 37 -11.35 17.52 21.11
C ASN A 37 -11.56 17.90 19.63
N GLN A 38 -10.73 17.37 18.74
CA GLN A 38 -10.86 17.56 17.31
C GLN A 38 -11.99 16.69 16.78
N LYS A 39 -12.97 17.31 16.13
CA LYS A 39 -13.97 16.56 15.37
C LYS A 39 -13.30 15.92 14.16
N TRP A 40 -13.38 14.61 14.03
CA TRP A 40 -13.10 13.94 12.77
C TRP A 40 -14.22 14.32 11.80
N SER A 41 -13.90 14.53 10.52
CA SER A 41 -14.87 14.87 9.45
C SER A 41 -16.13 14.02 9.56
N GLU A 42 -17.29 14.54 9.13
CA GLU A 42 -18.59 13.83 9.12
C GLU A 42 -18.63 12.59 8.20
N ASP A 43 -17.46 12.11 7.77
CA ASP A 43 -17.31 10.91 6.98
C ASP A 43 -18.01 9.72 7.66
N LYS A 44 -18.51 8.84 6.79
CA LYS A 44 -19.15 7.60 7.21
C LYS A 44 -18.19 6.77 8.07
N ALA A 45 -18.71 5.86 8.87
CA ALA A 45 -17.85 4.89 9.55
C ALA A 45 -17.41 3.80 8.56
N GLU A 46 -16.12 3.49 8.56
CA GLU A 46 -15.53 2.35 7.83
C GLU A 46 -15.94 1.02 8.46
N THR A 47 -15.98 0.97 9.80
CA THR A 47 -16.48 -0.18 10.56
C THR A 47 -17.28 0.32 11.75
N ILE A 48 -18.50 -0.17 11.92
CA ILE A 48 -19.39 0.21 13.03
C ILE A 48 -19.31 -0.80 14.18
N ASN A 49 -19.67 -0.34 15.37
CA ASN A 49 -19.91 -1.18 16.55
C ASN A 49 -18.73 -2.07 16.97
N VAL A 50 -17.50 -1.55 16.95
CA VAL A 50 -16.29 -2.26 17.38
C VAL A 50 -16.10 -2.19 18.91
N PRO A 51 -16.04 -3.31 19.63
CA PRO A 51 -15.72 -3.34 21.05
C PRO A 51 -14.28 -2.87 21.33
N ASP A 52 -14.02 -2.26 22.49
CA ASP A 52 -12.67 -1.84 22.91
C ASP A 52 -11.62 -2.96 22.78
N GLY A 53 -12.00 -4.20 23.14
CA GLY A 53 -11.12 -5.37 23.08
C GLY A 53 -10.64 -5.72 21.67
N ASP A 54 -11.39 -5.32 20.65
CA ASP A 54 -11.10 -5.65 19.25
C ASP A 54 -10.30 -4.54 18.55
N LEU A 55 -10.16 -3.35 19.16
CA LEU A 55 -9.50 -2.20 18.54
C LEU A 55 -8.02 -2.49 18.21
N LEU A 56 -7.32 -3.23 19.06
CA LEU A 56 -5.94 -3.62 18.78
C LEU A 56 -5.86 -4.53 17.55
N GLN A 57 -6.76 -5.50 17.43
CA GLN A 57 -6.81 -6.37 16.26
C GLN A 57 -7.16 -5.59 14.99
N LYS A 58 -8.12 -4.67 15.08
CA LYS A 58 -8.47 -3.77 13.96
C LYS A 58 -7.31 -2.86 13.54
N LEU A 59 -6.51 -2.39 14.50
CA LEU A 59 -5.27 -1.65 14.23
C LEU A 59 -4.23 -2.52 13.53
N ARG A 60 -4.00 -3.76 14.00
CA ARG A 60 -3.06 -4.71 13.38
C ARG A 60 -3.41 -5.02 11.94
N VAL A 61 -4.68 -5.30 11.64
CA VAL A 61 -5.17 -5.60 10.29
C VAL A 61 -4.87 -4.44 9.33
N ARG A 62 -5.21 -3.21 9.72
CA ARG A 62 -4.97 -1.99 8.92
C ARG A 62 -3.49 -1.73 8.73
N ALA A 63 -2.72 -1.77 9.81
CA ALA A 63 -1.28 -1.57 9.78
C ALA A 63 -0.59 -2.59 8.87
N HIS A 64 -1.01 -3.86 8.92
CA HIS A 64 -0.47 -4.92 8.08
C HIS A 64 -0.79 -4.71 6.60
N ALA A 65 -2.03 -4.40 6.23
CA ALA A 65 -2.42 -4.15 4.84
C ALA A 65 -1.63 -2.99 4.20
N HIS A 66 -1.51 -1.88 4.93
CA HIS A 66 -0.73 -0.72 4.48
C HIS A 66 0.77 -1.03 4.42
N ALA A 67 1.30 -1.76 5.40
CA ALA A 67 2.70 -2.18 5.40
C ALA A 67 3.02 -3.10 4.22
N VAL A 68 2.17 -4.09 3.91
CA VAL A 68 2.35 -4.96 2.75
C VAL A 68 2.29 -4.16 1.44
N SER A 69 1.35 -3.22 1.30
CA SER A 69 1.32 -2.34 0.13
C SER A 69 2.57 -1.46 0.01
N HIS A 70 3.12 -0.98 1.12
CA HIS A 70 4.33 -0.17 1.08
C HIS A 70 5.55 -1.02 0.70
N LEU A 71 5.73 -2.18 1.33
CA LEU A 71 6.81 -3.10 1.04
C LEU A 71 6.74 -3.67 -0.37
N SER A 72 5.55 -3.94 -0.91
CA SER A 72 5.43 -4.44 -2.28
C SER A 72 5.97 -3.42 -3.30
N LYS A 73 5.69 -2.12 -3.11
CA LYS A 73 6.24 -1.04 -3.95
C LYS A 73 7.76 -0.97 -3.87
N LEU A 74 8.34 -1.07 -2.66
CA LEU A 74 9.78 -1.07 -2.44
C LEU A 74 10.46 -2.31 -3.04
N ALA A 75 9.95 -3.50 -2.74
CA ALA A 75 10.46 -4.77 -3.24
C ALA A 75 10.42 -4.82 -4.78
N ARG A 76 9.33 -4.37 -5.42
CA ARG A 76 9.25 -4.31 -6.89
C ARG A 76 10.34 -3.43 -7.49
N SER A 77 10.75 -2.36 -6.81
CA SER A 77 11.84 -1.49 -7.26
C SER A 77 13.19 -2.22 -7.25
N ALA A 78 13.42 -3.09 -6.27
CA ALA A 78 14.61 -3.95 -6.21
C ALA A 78 14.54 -5.14 -7.19
N LEU A 79 13.35 -5.69 -7.41
CA LEU A 79 13.09 -6.87 -8.24
C LEU A 79 12.79 -6.56 -9.71
N SER A 80 13.23 -5.38 -10.21
CA SER A 80 13.02 -4.96 -11.60
C SER A 80 11.56 -5.07 -12.07
N GLY A 81 10.63 -4.70 -11.19
CA GLY A 81 9.19 -4.70 -11.44
C GLY A 81 8.45 -5.99 -11.08
N LYS A 82 9.16 -7.07 -10.74
CA LYS A 82 8.56 -8.36 -10.33
C LYS A 82 8.05 -8.32 -8.89
N SER A 83 6.93 -8.99 -8.65
CA SER A 83 6.36 -9.17 -7.31
C SER A 83 7.16 -10.23 -6.54
N ALA A 84 7.32 -10.05 -5.24
CA ALA A 84 7.99 -11.04 -4.40
C ALA A 84 7.09 -12.26 -4.20
N THR A 85 7.66 -13.47 -4.17
CA THR A 85 6.90 -14.73 -4.02
C THR A 85 6.80 -15.20 -2.57
N THR A 86 7.57 -14.60 -1.66
CA THR A 86 7.53 -14.91 -0.22
C THR A 86 7.64 -13.63 0.61
N ALA A 87 7.13 -13.66 1.84
CA ALA A 87 7.27 -12.55 2.78
C ALA A 87 8.75 -12.22 3.05
N ALA A 88 9.60 -13.24 3.19
CA ALA A 88 11.03 -13.08 3.40
C ALA A 88 11.71 -12.39 2.20
N GLN A 89 11.38 -12.77 0.96
CA GLN A 89 11.91 -12.10 -0.22
C GLN A 89 11.45 -10.64 -0.30
N MET A 90 10.16 -10.38 -0.08
CA MET A 90 9.61 -9.02 -0.07
C MET A 90 10.37 -8.12 0.90
N VAL A 91 10.60 -8.62 2.11
CA VAL A 91 11.28 -7.89 3.18
C VAL A 91 12.75 -7.68 2.87
N ASN A 92 13.47 -8.74 2.51
CA ASN A 92 14.91 -8.66 2.22
C ASN A 92 15.19 -7.68 1.08
N GLU A 93 14.41 -7.72 0.00
CA GLU A 93 14.59 -6.81 -1.13
C GLU A 93 14.19 -5.38 -0.79
N SER A 94 13.13 -5.18 0.01
CA SER A 94 12.76 -3.86 0.52
C SER A 94 13.85 -3.25 1.41
N LEU A 95 14.41 -4.05 2.34
CA LEU A 95 15.48 -3.62 3.24
C LEU A 95 16.77 -3.28 2.47
N LYS A 96 17.16 -4.12 1.51
CA LYS A 96 18.32 -3.84 0.63
C LYS A 96 18.12 -2.54 -0.14
N PHE A 97 16.93 -2.34 -0.70
CA PHE A 97 16.60 -1.14 -1.46
C PHE A 97 16.64 0.12 -0.59
N ALA A 98 15.99 0.08 0.57
CA ALA A 98 15.95 1.18 1.53
C ALA A 98 17.35 1.54 2.01
N LEU A 99 18.14 0.54 2.43
CA LEU A 99 19.50 0.75 2.92
C LEU A 99 20.41 1.36 1.86
N LYS A 100 20.41 0.82 0.64
CA LYS A 100 21.20 1.37 -0.48
C LYS A 100 20.87 2.84 -0.75
N ARG A 101 19.58 3.20 -0.68
CA ARG A 101 19.13 4.58 -0.88
C ARG A 101 19.51 5.49 0.29
N TYR A 102 19.47 4.98 1.52
CA TYR A 102 19.92 5.70 2.70
C TYR A 102 21.43 5.94 2.69
N GLU A 103 22.24 4.90 2.43
CA GLU A 103 23.70 4.98 2.28
C GLU A 103 24.11 5.99 1.19
N SER A 104 23.36 6.05 0.08
CA SER A 104 23.59 7.00 -1.02
C SER A 104 22.98 8.39 -0.80
N LYS A 105 22.46 8.69 0.41
CA LYS A 105 21.82 9.98 0.76
C LYS A 105 20.65 10.36 -0.16
N ARG A 106 20.00 9.38 -0.79
CA ARG A 106 18.79 9.53 -1.61
C ARG A 106 17.49 9.38 -0.82
N LEU A 107 17.62 9.15 0.49
CA LEU A 107 16.55 9.13 1.48
C LEU A 107 17.04 9.81 2.75
N THR A 108 16.18 10.60 3.35
CA THR A 108 16.36 11.16 4.69
C THR A 108 16.02 10.11 5.76
N ALA A 109 16.43 10.36 7.01
CA ALA A 109 16.02 9.51 8.13
C ALA A 109 14.49 9.48 8.31
N ALA A 110 13.81 10.61 8.04
CA ALA A 110 12.36 10.72 8.11
C ALA A 110 11.64 9.83 7.09
N GLU A 111 12.27 9.52 5.96
CA GLU A 111 11.72 8.60 4.95
C GLU A 111 12.16 7.15 5.21
N PHE A 112 13.37 6.95 5.73
CA PHE A 112 13.93 5.62 6.00
C PHE A 112 13.24 4.91 7.17
N VAL A 113 12.96 5.62 8.26
CA VAL A 113 12.34 5.03 9.46
C VAL A 113 10.94 4.46 9.18
N PRO A 114 10.03 5.14 8.45
CA PRO A 114 8.75 4.56 8.05
C PRO A 114 8.87 3.29 7.19
N MET A 115 9.93 3.16 6.38
CA MET A 115 10.19 1.93 5.63
C MET A 115 10.51 0.77 6.58
N LEU A 116 11.35 1.00 7.59
CA LEU A 116 11.65 0.01 8.63
C LEU A 116 10.44 -0.35 9.47
N ARG A 117 9.61 0.64 9.83
CA ARG A 117 8.33 0.41 10.51
C ARG A 117 7.45 -0.56 9.74
N SER A 118 7.38 -0.38 8.42
CA SER A 118 6.60 -1.24 7.53
C SER A 118 7.14 -2.68 7.54
N VAL A 119 8.46 -2.85 7.59
CA VAL A 119 9.07 -4.18 7.75
C VAL A 119 8.69 -4.81 9.09
N ALA A 120 8.85 -4.07 10.20
CA ALA A 120 8.58 -4.57 11.54
C ALA A 120 7.13 -5.05 11.75
N LEU A 121 6.17 -4.41 11.04
CA LEU A 121 4.74 -4.76 11.03
C LEU A 121 4.42 -6.05 10.24
N VAL A 122 5.34 -6.54 9.42
CA VAL A 122 5.14 -7.74 8.59
C VAL A 122 5.99 -8.90 9.08
N VAL A 123 7.26 -8.68 9.36
CA VAL A 123 8.19 -9.69 9.91
C VAL A 123 9.20 -9.05 10.84
N GLU A 124 9.99 -9.90 11.50
CA GLU A 124 11.14 -9.43 12.27
C GLU A 124 12.25 -8.96 11.34
N ILE A 125 12.86 -7.83 11.68
CA ILE A 125 13.99 -7.31 10.92
C ILE A 125 15.19 -8.23 11.21
N PRO A 126 15.78 -8.88 10.19
CA PRO A 126 16.85 -9.84 10.41
C PRO A 126 18.09 -9.21 11.07
N GLU A 127 18.76 -9.92 11.99
CA GLU A 127 20.01 -9.45 12.63
C GLU A 127 21.08 -9.01 11.64
N GLY A 128 21.19 -9.70 10.50
CA GLY A 128 22.11 -9.33 9.42
C GLY A 128 21.89 -7.91 8.89
N PHE A 129 20.65 -7.41 8.92
CA PHE A 129 20.35 -6.02 8.54
C PHE A 129 20.89 -5.03 9.58
N TRP A 130 20.68 -5.29 10.87
CA TRP A 130 21.17 -4.43 11.96
C TRP A 130 22.70 -4.34 11.97
N ASN A 131 23.36 -5.48 11.79
CA ASN A 131 24.82 -5.54 11.68
C ASN A 131 25.36 -4.69 10.53
N ARG A 132 24.65 -4.66 9.40
CA ARG A 132 25.03 -3.83 8.26
C ARG A 132 24.75 -2.35 8.52
N LEU A 133 23.59 -2.02 9.11
CA LEU A 133 23.21 -0.64 9.42
C LEU A 133 24.17 0.02 10.44
N LYS A 134 24.77 -0.77 11.34
CA LYS A 134 25.82 -0.33 12.27
C LYS A 134 27.03 0.31 11.57
N GLN A 135 27.29 -0.03 10.31
CA GLN A 135 28.38 0.58 9.52
C GLN A 135 28.07 2.02 9.10
N THR A 136 26.80 2.43 9.15
CA THR A 136 26.32 3.72 8.64
C THR A 136 25.79 4.63 9.74
N VAL A 137 25.35 4.07 10.86
CA VAL A 137 24.68 4.76 11.97
C VAL A 137 25.41 4.44 13.26
N ASN A 138 25.55 5.42 14.16
CA ASN A 138 26.23 5.19 15.44
C ASN A 138 25.43 4.27 16.37
N ASP A 139 26.12 3.65 17.33
CA ASP A 139 25.56 2.62 18.21
C ASP A 139 24.34 3.10 19.01
N ALA A 140 24.36 4.35 19.51
CA ALA A 140 23.24 4.90 20.29
C ALA A 140 21.97 5.11 19.45
N GLN A 141 22.12 5.56 18.20
CA GLN A 141 20.99 5.72 17.27
C GLN A 141 20.46 4.36 16.80
N LEU A 142 21.36 3.42 16.51
CA LEU A 142 21.02 2.06 16.12
C LEU A 142 20.19 1.37 17.20
N GLU A 143 20.61 1.46 18.47
CA GLU A 143 19.92 0.85 19.60
C GLU A 143 18.51 1.43 19.78
N ARG A 144 18.36 2.76 19.73
CA ARG A 144 17.03 3.41 19.79
C ARG A 144 16.12 2.98 18.65
N LEU A 145 16.68 2.88 17.44
CA LEU A 145 15.92 2.45 16.27
C LEU A 145 15.47 1.00 16.40
N ARG A 146 16.35 0.12 16.87
CA ARG A 146 16.06 -1.28 17.13
C ARG A 146 14.93 -1.44 18.15
N GLN A 147 15.05 -0.79 19.31
CA GLN A 147 14.00 -0.78 20.34
C GLN A 147 12.66 -0.26 19.82
N THR A 148 12.70 0.79 18.99
CA THR A 148 11.47 1.34 18.38
C THR A 148 10.82 0.33 17.42
N MET A 149 11.62 -0.35 16.58
CA MET A 149 11.09 -1.35 15.65
C MET A 149 10.59 -2.61 16.38
N GLU A 150 11.26 -3.03 17.45
CA GLU A 150 10.80 -4.13 18.31
C GLU A 150 9.46 -3.78 18.97
N ALA A 151 9.31 -2.56 19.50
CA ALA A 151 8.05 -2.09 20.07
C ALA A 151 6.91 -2.05 19.03
N VAL A 152 7.21 -1.62 17.79
CA VAL A 152 6.24 -1.68 16.67
C VAL A 152 5.90 -3.13 16.31
N GLY A 153 6.85 -4.06 16.46
CA GLY A 153 6.67 -5.49 16.19
C GLY A 153 5.50 -6.12 16.97
N VAL A 154 5.08 -5.54 18.10
CA VAL A 154 3.88 -5.96 18.85
C VAL A 154 2.59 -5.84 18.03
N LEU A 155 2.57 -4.97 17.01
CA LEU A 155 1.47 -4.80 16.06
C LEU A 155 1.56 -5.73 14.85
N ARG A 156 2.57 -6.60 14.77
CA ARG A 156 2.67 -7.58 13.69
C ARG A 156 1.45 -8.51 13.72
N LEU A 157 0.85 -8.71 12.55
CA LEU A 157 -0.29 -9.60 12.39
C LEU A 157 0.19 -11.03 12.16
N ASN A 158 -0.29 -11.97 12.97
CA ASN A 158 -0.08 -13.40 12.73
C ASN A 158 -0.94 -13.83 11.54
N ALA A 159 -0.31 -14.23 10.43
CA ALA A 159 -0.96 -14.56 9.16
C ALA A 159 -1.72 -15.91 9.17
N SER A 160 -2.59 -16.10 10.16
CA SER A 160 -3.57 -17.19 10.20
C SER A 160 -4.67 -16.97 9.15
N PRO A 161 -5.37 -18.03 8.70
CA PRO A 161 -6.46 -17.88 7.73
C PRO A 161 -7.55 -16.89 8.15
N SER A 162 -7.92 -16.84 9.44
CA SER A 162 -8.90 -15.88 9.97
C SER A 162 -8.39 -14.45 9.90
N ALA A 163 -7.13 -14.20 10.29
CA ALA A 163 -6.52 -12.88 10.20
C ALA A 163 -6.40 -12.41 8.74
N LEU A 164 -6.06 -13.30 7.81
CA LEU A 164 -6.02 -12.99 6.38
C LEU A 164 -7.42 -12.69 5.82
N ALA A 165 -8.46 -13.38 6.30
CA ALA A 165 -9.84 -13.07 5.94
C ALA A 165 -10.25 -11.67 6.45
N GLU A 166 -9.85 -11.28 7.66
CA GLU A 166 -10.07 -9.91 8.16
C GLU A 166 -9.34 -8.86 7.32
N VAL A 167 -8.12 -9.15 6.84
CA VAL A 167 -7.40 -8.27 5.91
C VAL A 167 -8.14 -8.15 4.58
N ALA A 168 -8.65 -9.25 4.04
CA ALA A 168 -9.43 -9.24 2.80
C ALA A 168 -10.74 -8.44 2.95
N ASP A 169 -11.46 -8.62 4.07
CA ASP A 169 -12.67 -7.84 4.40
C ASP A 169 -12.36 -6.35 4.52
N TYR A 170 -11.28 -5.98 5.24
CA TYR A 170 -10.82 -4.60 5.33
C TYR A 170 -10.50 -4.00 3.94
N LEU A 171 -9.71 -4.70 3.11
CA LEU A 171 -9.42 -4.24 1.74
C LEU A 171 -10.68 -4.13 0.87
N GLY A 172 -11.65 -5.02 1.08
CA GLY A 172 -12.96 -4.94 0.42
C GLY A 172 -13.75 -3.69 0.81
N ARG A 173 -13.67 -3.25 2.07
CA ARG A 173 -14.31 -2.03 2.57
C ARG A 173 -13.60 -0.77 2.12
N GLU A 174 -12.27 -0.77 2.07
CA GLU A 174 -11.47 0.36 1.58
C GLU A 174 -11.86 0.80 0.16
N ALA A 175 -12.31 -0.13 -0.69
CA ALA A 175 -12.81 0.18 -2.03
C ALA A 175 -14.04 1.09 -2.00
N TRP A 176 -14.91 0.90 -1.00
CA TRP A 176 -16.14 1.67 -0.84
C TRP A 176 -15.95 2.91 0.03
N PHE A 177 -15.02 2.84 0.98
CA PHE A 177 -14.86 3.88 1.99
C PHE A 177 -13.94 5.01 1.54
N ALA A 178 -12.75 4.67 1.06
CA ALA A 178 -11.69 5.62 0.75
C ALA A 178 -11.36 5.69 -0.75
N ASN A 179 -12.02 4.88 -1.60
CA ASN A 179 -11.65 4.68 -3.01
C ASN A 179 -10.15 4.39 -3.20
N ASN A 180 -9.52 3.74 -2.21
CA ASN A 180 -8.08 3.55 -2.19
C ASN A 180 -7.66 2.31 -3.00
N PHE A 181 -7.98 2.32 -4.30
CA PHE A 181 -7.74 1.17 -5.17
C PHE A 181 -6.26 0.84 -5.34
N GLN A 182 -5.36 1.81 -5.15
CA GLN A 182 -3.90 1.57 -5.17
C GLN A 182 -3.44 0.70 -4.01
N LEU A 183 -3.93 0.98 -2.78
CA LEU A 183 -3.68 0.14 -1.62
C LEU A 183 -4.18 -1.28 -1.87
N ILE A 184 -5.42 -1.41 -2.34
CA ILE A 184 -6.07 -2.70 -2.57
C ILE A 184 -5.33 -3.53 -3.60
N GLN A 185 -5.02 -2.95 -4.76
CA GLN A 185 -4.26 -3.63 -5.80
C GLN A 185 -2.91 -4.11 -5.25
N SER A 186 -2.12 -3.20 -4.66
CA SER A 186 -0.75 -3.48 -4.24
C SER A 186 -0.68 -4.49 -3.09
N ALA A 187 -1.59 -4.39 -2.12
CA ALA A 187 -1.64 -5.30 -0.98
C ALA A 187 -2.23 -6.66 -1.37
N ALA A 188 -3.37 -6.69 -2.07
CA ALA A 188 -4.03 -7.94 -2.43
C ALA A 188 -3.19 -8.76 -3.43
N GLU A 189 -2.58 -8.13 -4.43
CA GLU A 189 -1.66 -8.82 -5.34
C GLU A 189 -0.51 -9.47 -4.55
N GLN A 190 0.13 -8.72 -3.67
CA GLN A 190 1.28 -9.22 -2.91
C GLN A 190 0.89 -10.32 -1.91
N LEU A 191 -0.25 -10.19 -1.23
CA LEU A 191 -0.78 -11.22 -0.33
C LEU A 191 -1.18 -12.49 -1.09
N GLN A 192 -1.73 -12.37 -2.30
CA GLN A 192 -2.02 -13.51 -3.15
C GLN A 192 -0.74 -14.27 -3.53
N PHE A 193 0.33 -13.57 -3.89
CA PHE A 193 1.62 -14.23 -4.19
C PHE A 193 2.22 -14.95 -2.98
N ILE A 194 2.15 -14.35 -1.80
CA ILE A 194 2.76 -14.89 -0.57
C ILE A 194 1.95 -16.06 -0.01
N HIS A 195 0.62 -15.92 0.07
CA HIS A 195 -0.24 -16.85 0.79
C HIS A 195 -1.08 -17.76 -0.12
N LYS A 196 -1.06 -17.53 -1.45
CA LYS A 196 -1.90 -18.24 -2.43
C LYS A 196 -3.40 -18.25 -2.04
N GLY A 197 -3.88 -17.17 -1.45
CA GLY A 197 -5.24 -17.06 -0.94
C GLY A 197 -6.25 -16.63 -2.02
N ASP A 198 -7.34 -17.39 -2.15
CA ASP A 198 -8.37 -17.16 -3.17
C ASP A 198 -9.10 -15.82 -3.04
N ALA A 199 -9.21 -15.27 -1.83
CA ALA A 199 -9.91 -14.01 -1.58
C ALA A 199 -9.20 -12.78 -2.19
N PHE A 200 -7.87 -12.82 -2.33
CA PHE A 200 -7.09 -11.65 -2.72
C PHE A 200 -7.01 -11.44 -4.24
N GLY A 201 -7.08 -12.50 -5.04
CA GLY A 201 -7.03 -12.40 -6.50
C GLY A 201 -8.18 -11.58 -7.11
N PRO A 202 -9.44 -11.85 -6.74
CA PRO A 202 -10.58 -11.05 -7.18
C PRO A 202 -10.48 -9.58 -6.75
N LEU A 203 -10.01 -9.31 -5.52
CA LEU A 203 -9.81 -7.95 -5.01
C LEU A 203 -8.77 -7.19 -5.84
N SER A 204 -7.61 -7.81 -6.10
CA SER A 204 -6.56 -7.22 -6.93
C SER A 204 -7.03 -6.93 -8.36
N THR A 205 -7.76 -7.88 -8.96
CA THR A 205 -8.29 -7.74 -10.33
C THR A 205 -9.31 -6.60 -10.40
N ARG A 206 -10.23 -6.52 -9.43
CA ARG A 206 -11.23 -5.45 -9.37
C ARG A 206 -10.56 -4.08 -9.19
N ALA A 207 -9.61 -3.97 -8.26
CA ALA A 207 -8.90 -2.72 -8.03
C ALA A 207 -8.10 -2.27 -9.27
N SER A 208 -7.45 -3.21 -9.96
CA SER A 208 -6.73 -2.93 -11.21
C SER A 208 -7.65 -2.37 -12.30
N ARG A 209 -8.85 -2.95 -12.46
CA ARG A 209 -9.86 -2.43 -13.41
C ARG A 209 -10.31 -1.02 -13.04
N MET A 210 -10.59 -0.77 -11.76
CA MET A 210 -11.00 0.57 -11.32
C MET A 210 -9.90 1.61 -11.57
N LEU A 211 -8.64 1.28 -11.29
CA LEU A 211 -7.50 2.16 -11.61
C LEU A 211 -7.38 2.43 -13.12
N GLN A 212 -7.60 1.42 -13.96
CA GLN A 212 -7.63 1.60 -15.42
C GLN A 212 -8.76 2.54 -15.84
N HIS A 213 -9.97 2.36 -15.29
CA HIS A 213 -11.10 3.24 -15.57
C HIS A 213 -10.82 4.69 -15.15
N MET A 214 -10.26 4.91 -13.95
CA MET A 214 -9.89 6.24 -13.47
C MET A 214 -8.84 6.91 -14.37
N GLU A 215 -7.84 6.16 -14.86
CA GLU A 215 -6.84 6.72 -15.79
C GLU A 215 -7.46 7.05 -17.15
N ILE A 216 -8.36 6.19 -17.67
CA ILE A 216 -9.10 6.45 -18.91
C ILE A 216 -9.97 7.70 -18.78
N GLU A 217 -10.65 7.89 -17.65
CA GLU A 217 -11.47 9.07 -17.38
C GLU A 217 -10.63 10.34 -17.35
N LYS A 218 -9.49 10.32 -16.64
CA LYS A 218 -8.54 11.43 -16.60
C LYS A 218 -7.97 11.75 -17.98
N ASP A 219 -7.59 10.73 -18.75
CA ASP A 219 -7.14 10.89 -20.14
C ASP A 219 -8.24 11.54 -20.99
N ARG A 220 -9.50 11.10 -20.85
CA ARG A 220 -10.64 11.70 -21.57
C ARG A 220 -10.87 13.15 -21.19
N GLU A 221 -10.71 13.52 -19.92
CA GLU A 221 -10.80 14.90 -19.47
C GLU A 221 -9.74 15.80 -20.13
N SER A 222 -8.56 15.26 -20.41
CA SER A 222 -7.48 16.00 -21.10
C SER A 222 -7.70 16.19 -22.61
N LEU A 223 -8.63 15.44 -23.21
CA LEU A 223 -8.91 15.50 -24.66
C LEU A 223 -9.78 16.70 -25.05
N LYS A 224 -9.51 17.28 -26.22
CA LYS A 224 -10.36 18.32 -26.80
C LYS A 224 -11.75 17.75 -27.12
N PRO A 225 -12.84 18.56 -27.12
CA PRO A 225 -14.21 18.07 -27.32
C PRO A 225 -14.41 17.20 -28.56
N TRP A 226 -13.77 17.53 -29.69
CA TRP A 226 -13.83 16.76 -30.93
C TRP A 226 -13.09 15.42 -30.86
N GLN A 227 -12.09 15.29 -29.98
CA GLN A 227 -11.37 14.02 -29.73
C GLN A 227 -12.17 13.09 -28.81
N ARG A 228 -13.05 13.64 -27.96
CA ARG A 228 -13.96 12.85 -27.11
C ARG A 228 -15.11 12.21 -27.90
N ALA A 229 -15.50 12.82 -29.02
CA ALA A 229 -16.58 12.34 -29.90
C ALA A 229 -16.15 11.21 -30.85
N ALA A 230 -14.84 10.95 -31.00
CA ALA A 230 -14.33 9.86 -31.82
C ALA A 230 -14.60 8.49 -31.16
N PRO A 231 -14.89 7.42 -31.93
CA PRO A 231 -15.09 6.08 -31.38
C PRO A 231 -13.91 5.66 -30.52
N SER A 232 -14.15 5.28 -29.25
CA SER A 232 -13.06 4.94 -28.35
C SER A 232 -12.37 3.67 -28.83
N ARG A 233 -11.19 3.80 -29.43
CA ARG A 233 -10.27 2.66 -29.57
C ARG A 233 -9.93 2.22 -28.15
N GLN A 234 -10.26 0.98 -27.79
CA GLN A 234 -9.87 0.39 -26.49
C GLN A 234 -8.34 0.44 -26.38
N LYS A 235 -7.82 1.48 -25.72
CA LYS A 235 -6.41 1.55 -25.37
C LYS A 235 -6.23 0.69 -24.13
N THR A 236 -5.44 -0.37 -24.25
CA THR A 236 -5.00 -1.15 -23.10
C THR A 236 -4.02 -0.29 -22.30
N ILE A 237 -4.51 0.44 -21.29
CA ILE A 237 -3.65 1.22 -20.41
C ILE A 237 -2.99 0.28 -19.42
N ARG A 238 -1.66 0.17 -19.50
CA ARG A 238 -0.86 -0.54 -18.52
C ARG A 238 -0.73 0.34 -17.27
N VAL A 239 -1.51 0.03 -16.23
CA VAL A 239 -1.40 0.70 -14.93
C VAL A 239 -0.11 0.25 -14.27
N GLY A 240 0.85 1.16 -14.18
CA GLY A 240 2.10 1.04 -13.44
C GLY A 240 2.38 2.34 -12.68
N PRO A 241 3.38 2.37 -11.80
CA PRO A 241 3.72 3.59 -11.04
C PRO A 241 3.93 4.77 -12.00
N SER A 242 3.25 5.88 -11.71
CA SER A 242 3.25 7.12 -12.49
C SER A 242 4.68 7.63 -12.65
N GLY A 243 5.33 7.30 -13.77
CA GLY A 243 6.74 7.63 -14.00
C GLY A 243 7.36 6.93 -15.21
N SER A 244 6.79 5.82 -15.68
CA SER A 244 7.18 5.25 -16.97
C SER A 244 6.59 6.11 -18.09
N LYS A 245 7.40 6.97 -18.71
CA LYS A 245 7.05 7.64 -19.97
C LYS A 245 6.56 6.56 -20.94
N ALA A 246 5.29 6.60 -21.29
CA ALA A 246 4.76 5.80 -22.37
C ALA A 246 5.58 6.11 -23.63
N ILE A 247 6.07 5.05 -24.26
CA ILE A 247 6.72 5.10 -25.57
C ILE A 247 5.76 5.88 -26.47
N GLN A 248 6.23 7.01 -26.99
CA GLN A 248 5.52 7.72 -28.06
C GLN A 248 5.38 6.73 -29.21
N ASP A 249 4.15 6.34 -29.52
CA ASP A 249 3.82 5.63 -30.75
C ASP A 249 4.39 6.44 -31.92
N LYS A 250 5.47 5.96 -32.52
CA LYS A 250 5.88 6.44 -33.84
C LYS A 250 4.78 6.01 -34.82
N PRO A 251 4.28 6.90 -35.68
CA PRO A 251 3.36 6.49 -36.73
C PRO A 251 4.06 5.46 -37.62
N ALA A 252 3.34 4.39 -37.96
CA ALA A 252 3.79 3.38 -38.91
C ALA A 252 4.16 4.05 -40.23
N GLU A 253 5.38 3.80 -40.72
CA GLU A 253 5.73 4.06 -42.12
C GLU A 253 4.79 3.24 -42.98
N SER A 254 3.96 3.94 -43.76
CA SER A 254 3.13 3.35 -44.79
C SER A 254 4.02 2.72 -45.85
N SER A 255 4.11 1.39 -45.84
CA SER A 255 4.50 0.59 -47.00
C SER A 255 3.45 0.77 -48.09
N ALA A 256 3.68 1.68 -49.03
CA ALA A 256 2.94 1.72 -50.28
C ALA A 256 3.59 0.72 -51.24
N ALA A 257 2.92 -0.41 -51.42
CA ALA A 257 3.13 -1.29 -52.56
C ALA A 257 1.78 -1.38 -53.28
N GLU A 258 1.64 -0.63 -54.37
CA GLU A 258 0.70 -0.96 -55.44
C GLU A 258 1.48 -0.88 -56.75
N GLY A 259 1.64 -2.04 -57.38
CA GLY A 259 2.05 -2.17 -58.76
C GLY A 259 0.86 -2.60 -59.60
N SER A 260 0.69 -1.94 -60.74
CA SER A 260 0.02 -2.39 -61.99
C SER A 260 0.19 -1.20 -62.96
N GLY A 261 0.80 -1.29 -64.14
CA GLY A 261 0.65 -2.29 -65.19
C GLY A 261 -0.15 -1.66 -66.35
N ASP A 262 0.56 -1.35 -67.44
CA ASP A 262 0.16 -1.10 -68.85
C ASP A 262 -0.87 -0.01 -69.23
N ALA A 263 -0.38 0.98 -69.99
CA ALA A 263 -0.75 1.26 -71.39
C ALA A 263 0.34 2.12 -72.05
#